data_AF-A0ABD1DUI2-F1
#
_entry.id   AF-A0ABD1DUI2-F1
#
_cell.length_a   1.000
_cell.length_b   1.000
_cell.length_c   1.000
_cell.angle_alpha   90.00
_cell.angle_beta   90.00
_cell.angle_gamma   90.00
#
_symmetry.space_group_name_H-M   'P 1'
#
loop_
_entity.id
_entity.type
_entity.pdbx_description
1 polymer ?
#
loop_
_entity_poly.entity_id
_entity_poly.type
_entity_poly.pdbx_seq_one_letter_code
_entity_poly.pdbx_strand_id
1 'polypeptide(L)'
;MGMAEEMIQMMNVFPKEKEMYADIIPALENLYREKGINVEFGPKCYKNETRPTDSLVLEDLNDRQFRMVNRREGLDLEHTKVVLKKLAQFHAASAVLFERKGPFSAVFDEGMYNVRSKAILRRT
;
A
#
# COMPACT_ATOMS: atom_id res chain seq x y z
N MET A 1 -16.67 5.59 20.45
CA MET A 1 -15.73 5.73 19.32
C MET A 1 -16.58 5.86 18.06
N GLY A 2 -16.19 6.64 17.05
CA GLY A 2 -17.00 6.76 15.84
C GLY A 2 -16.96 5.47 15.01
N MET A 3 -18.01 5.15 14.26
CA MET A 3 -18.05 3.97 13.36
C MET A 3 -16.81 3.86 12.44
N ALA A 4 -16.30 5.00 11.95
CA ALA A 4 -15.10 5.03 11.10
C ALA A 4 -13.81 4.66 11.85
N GLU A 5 -13.69 5.09 13.10
CA GLU A 5 -12.52 4.83 13.94
C GLU A 5 -12.48 3.35 14.37
N GLU A 6 -13.64 2.77 14.70
CA GLU A 6 -13.77 1.33 14.95
C GLU A 6 -13.41 0.48 13.72
N MET A 7 -13.79 0.92 12.52
CA MET A 7 -13.38 0.26 11.27
C MET A 7 -11.88 0.31 11.05
N ILE A 8 -11.26 1.48 11.25
CA ILE A 8 -9.81 1.67 11.08
C ILE A 8 -9.02 0.77 12.03
N GLN A 9 -9.44 0.71 13.30
CA GLN A 9 -8.80 -0.14 14.30
C GLN A 9 -8.99 -1.62 13.99
N MET A 10 -10.22 -2.05 13.69
CA MET A 10 -10.52 -3.46 13.36
C MET A 10 -9.73 -3.94 12.13
N MET A 11 -9.48 -3.07 11.16
CA MET A 11 -8.77 -3.42 9.92
C MET A 11 -7.24 -3.30 10.03
N ASN A 12 -6.70 -2.85 11.17
CA ASN A 12 -5.27 -2.54 11.35
C ASN A 12 -4.72 -1.65 10.22
N VAL A 13 -5.48 -0.64 9.78
CA VAL A 13 -5.12 0.17 8.60
C VAL A 13 -3.75 0.83 8.80
N PHE A 14 -3.57 1.53 9.92
CA PHE A 14 -2.32 2.26 10.15
C PHE A 14 -1.10 1.35 10.34
N PRO A 15 -1.14 0.26 11.15
CA PRO A 15 -0.04 -0.71 11.19
C PRO A 15 0.35 -1.25 9.82
N LYS A 16 -0.63 -1.58 8.96
CA LYS A 16 -0.38 -2.04 7.59
C LYS A 16 0.28 -0.96 6.73
N GLU A 17 -0.26 0.27 6.74
CA GLU A 17 0.31 1.37 5.96
C GLU A 17 1.74 1.69 6.40
N LYS A 18 2.00 1.70 7.71
CA LYS A 18 3.32 1.90 8.27
C LYS A 18 4.31 0.86 7.75
N GLU A 19 4.02 -0.43 7.91
CA GLU A 19 4.91 -1.51 7.46
C GLU A 19 5.04 -1.51 5.93
N MET A 20 3.97 -1.19 5.20
CA MET A 20 3.99 -1.11 3.74
C MET A 20 4.94 -0.03 3.23
N TYR A 21 4.82 1.21 3.74
CA TYR A 21 5.62 2.34 3.28
C TYR A 21 7.03 2.39 3.87
N ALA A 22 7.23 1.91 5.10
CA ALA A 22 8.53 1.94 5.75
C ALA A 22 9.43 0.75 5.32
N ASP A 23 8.84 -0.44 5.14
CA ASP A 23 9.62 -1.68 5.03
C ASP A 23 9.36 -2.43 3.72
N ILE A 24 8.10 -2.69 3.37
CA ILE A 24 7.77 -3.58 2.25
C ILE A 24 8.07 -2.91 0.90
N ILE A 25 7.52 -1.74 0.60
CA ILE A 25 7.74 -1.04 -0.67
C ILE A 25 9.24 -0.86 -0.95
N PRO A 26 10.06 -0.32 -0.02
CA PRO A 26 11.51 -0.22 -0.23
C PRO A 26 12.18 -1.57 -0.50
N ALA A 27 11.76 -2.65 0.18
CA ALA A 27 12.29 -3.98 -0.08
C ALA A 27 11.93 -4.50 -1.48
N LEU A 28 10.71 -4.25 -1.98
CA LEU A 28 10.30 -4.62 -3.34
C LEU A 28 11.11 -3.85 -4.39
N GLU A 29 11.29 -2.54 -4.21
CA GLU A 29 12.09 -1.72 -5.12
C GLU A 29 13.57 -2.14 -5.14
N ASN A 30 14.11 -2.54 -3.98
CA ASN A 30 15.47 -3.06 -3.87
C ASN A 30 15.70 -4.33 -4.70
N LEU A 31 14.71 -5.24 -4.78
CA LEU A 31 14.81 -6.45 -5.61
C LEU A 31 15.01 -6.12 -7.10
N TYR A 32 14.36 -5.06 -7.59
CA TYR A 32 14.57 -4.58 -8.96
C TYR A 32 15.92 -3.86 -9.10
N ARG A 33 16.29 -3.05 -8.11
CA ARG A 33 17.57 -2.32 -8.10
C ARG A 33 18.77 -3.26 -8.14
N GLU A 34 18.71 -4.39 -7.43
CA GLU A 34 19.71 -5.47 -7.49
C GLU A 34 19.92 -6.02 -8.91
N LYS A 35 18.92 -5.90 -9.78
CA LYS A 35 18.97 -6.32 -11.19
C LYS A 35 19.25 -5.16 -12.15
N GLY A 36 19.60 -3.98 -11.63
CA GLY A 36 19.85 -2.79 -12.43
C GLY A 36 18.59 -2.14 -13.00
N ILE A 37 17.40 -2.51 -12.51
CA ILE A 37 16.12 -1.94 -12.95
C ILE A 37 15.64 -0.96 -11.88
N ASN A 38 15.37 0.29 -12.26
CA ASN A 38 14.77 1.26 -11.35
C ASN A 38 13.24 1.20 -11.46
N VAL A 39 12.57 0.87 -10.35
CA VAL A 39 11.11 0.87 -10.23
C VAL A 39 10.74 1.62 -8.96
N GLU A 40 9.74 2.48 -9.05
CA GLU A 40 9.11 3.15 -7.91
C GLU A 40 7.65 2.73 -7.80
N PHE A 41 7.22 2.27 -6.63
CA PHE A 41 5.83 1.82 -6.40
C PHE A 41 4.99 2.83 -5.63
N GLY A 42 5.62 3.76 -4.91
CA GLY A 42 4.93 4.77 -4.13
C GLY A 42 5.82 5.96 -3.78
N PRO A 43 5.28 6.95 -3.06
CA PRO A 43 6.08 8.04 -2.50
C PRO A 43 7.10 7.51 -1.48
N LYS A 44 8.23 8.21 -1.35
CA LYS A 44 9.17 7.91 -0.26
C LYS A 44 8.54 8.15 1.11
N CYS A 45 8.77 7.26 2.06
CA CYS A 45 8.43 7.48 3.45
C CYS A 45 9.59 8.18 4.16
N TYR A 46 9.37 9.40 4.65
CA TYR A 46 10.39 10.15 5.41
C TYR A 46 10.29 9.90 6.90
N LYS A 47 9.08 9.69 7.42
CA LYS A 47 8.85 9.48 8.84
C LYS A 47 7.61 8.65 9.09
N ASN A 48 7.67 7.80 10.10
CA ASN A 48 6.51 7.12 10.67
C ASN A 48 6.57 7.25 12.20
N GLU A 49 5.45 7.60 12.83
CA GLU A 49 5.34 7.79 14.28
C GLU A 49 4.04 7.16 14.78
N THR A 50 4.07 6.65 16.00
CA THR A 50 2.89 6.04 16.67
C THR A 50 2.54 6.80 17.97
N ARG A 51 3.36 7.79 18.36
CA ARG A 51 3.14 8.61 19.56
C ARG A 51 3.47 10.08 19.27
N PRO A 52 2.65 11.05 19.69
CA PRO A 52 1.39 10.90 20.46
C PRO A 52 0.22 10.37 19.63
N THR A 53 0.35 10.39 18.30
CA THR A 53 -0.67 9.93 17.35
C THR A 53 0.01 9.16 16.22
N ASP A 54 -0.71 8.21 15.65
CA ASP A 54 -0.33 7.54 14.41
C ASP A 54 -0.18 8.55 13.27
N SER A 55 1.02 8.64 12.68
CA SER A 55 1.34 9.59 11.61
C SER A 55 2.37 9.03 10.63
N LEU A 56 2.13 9.29 9.33
CA LEU A 56 3.05 8.99 8.24
C LEU A 56 3.38 10.28 7.49
N VAL A 57 4.68 10.53 7.27
CA VAL A 57 5.17 11.65 6.47
C VAL A 57 5.76 11.08 5.18
N LEU A 58 5.09 11.38 4.07
CA LEU A 58 5.42 10.87 2.74
C LEU A 58 5.89 11.98 1.80
N GLU A 59 6.59 11.62 0.74
CA GLU A 59 6.95 12.51 -0.38
C GLU A 59 5.72 13.17 -1.00
N ASP A 60 5.80 14.49 -1.20
CA ASP A 60 4.81 15.21 -1.97
C ASP A 60 4.97 14.90 -3.46
N LEU A 61 4.02 14.17 -4.02
CA LEU A 61 4.03 13.80 -5.43
C LEU A 61 3.60 14.96 -6.36
N ASN A 62 3.11 16.08 -5.82
CA ASN A 62 2.77 17.25 -6.64
C ASN A 62 4.01 17.89 -7.28
N ASP A 63 5.17 17.84 -6.60
CA ASP A 63 6.45 18.31 -7.16
C ASP A 63 6.80 17.56 -8.44
N ARG A 64 6.37 16.30 -8.54
CA ARG A 64 6.53 15.41 -9.70
C ARG A 64 5.33 15.45 -10.66
N GLN A 65 4.41 16.39 -10.47
CA GLN A 65 3.22 16.61 -11.30
C GLN A 65 2.22 15.43 -11.32
N PHE A 66 2.22 14.57 -10.30
CA PHE A 66 1.15 13.59 -10.15
C PHE A 66 -0.18 14.27 -9.84
N ARG A 67 -1.27 13.74 -10.38
CA ARG A 67 -2.63 14.27 -10.19
C ARG A 67 -3.61 13.14 -9.97
N MET A 68 -4.60 13.41 -9.11
CA MET A 68 -5.74 12.51 -8.93
C MET A 68 -6.68 12.62 -10.12
N VAL A 69 -6.88 11.51 -10.83
CA VAL A 69 -7.86 11.43 -11.92
C VAL A 69 -9.27 11.22 -11.37
N ASN A 70 -10.29 11.63 -12.15
CA ASN A 70 -11.68 11.41 -11.76
C ASN A 70 -12.00 9.91 -11.74
N ARG A 71 -12.21 9.34 -10.55
CA ARG A 71 -12.52 7.91 -10.38
C ARG A 71 -13.76 7.43 -11.14
N ARG A 72 -14.65 8.33 -11.56
CA ARG A 72 -15.87 8.00 -12.34
C ARG A 72 -15.60 7.90 -13.84
N GLU A 73 -14.55 8.52 -14.34
CA GLU A 73 -14.17 8.49 -15.76
C GLU A 73 -13.33 7.26 -16.10
N GLY A 74 -12.65 6.69 -15.10
CA GLY A 74 -11.78 5.53 -15.29
C GLY A 74 -10.42 5.90 -15.89
N LEU A 75 -9.69 4.88 -16.36
CA LEU A 75 -8.40 5.05 -17.03
C LEU A 75 -8.58 4.81 -18.53
N ASP A 76 -7.91 5.62 -19.36
CA ASP A 76 -7.75 5.29 -20.77
C ASP A 76 -6.81 4.08 -20.97
N LEU A 77 -6.70 3.62 -22.22
CA LEU A 77 -5.92 2.43 -22.56
C LEU A 77 -4.43 2.57 -22.20
N GLU A 78 -3.84 3.75 -22.40
CA GLU A 78 -2.41 3.96 -22.17
C GLU A 78 -2.11 3.98 -20.67
N HIS A 79 -2.91 4.69 -19.88
CA HIS A 79 -2.81 4.65 -18.42
C HIS A 79 -3.08 3.25 -17.86
N THR A 80 -4.03 2.52 -18.44
CA THR A 80 -4.33 1.13 -18.05
C THR A 80 -3.12 0.22 -18.24
N LYS A 81 -2.42 0.32 -19.39
CA LYS A 81 -1.19 -0.46 -19.64
C LYS A 81 -0.11 -0.14 -18.60
N VAL A 82 0.07 1.13 -18.26
CA VAL A 82 1.06 1.56 -17.24
C VAL A 82 0.72 0.98 -15.87
N VAL A 83 -0.54 1.08 -15.44
CA VAL A 83 -1.00 0.53 -14.16
C VAL A 83 -0.85 -0.99 -14.12
N LEU A 84 -1.28 -1.70 -15.18
CA LEU A 84 -1.14 -3.16 -15.26
C LEU A 84 0.33 -3.60 -15.21
N LYS A 85 1.23 -2.88 -15.90
CA LYS A 85 2.67 -3.13 -15.82
C LYS A 85 3.18 -2.96 -14.38
N LYS A 86 2.81 -1.88 -13.70
CA LYS A 86 3.23 -1.62 -12.32
C LYS A 86 2.66 -2.67 -11.35
N LEU A 87 1.40 -3.05 -11.50
CA LEU A 87 0.77 -4.11 -10.72
C LEU A 87 1.46 -5.47 -10.92
N ALA A 88 1.78 -5.83 -12.16
CA ALA A 88 2.52 -7.05 -12.46
C ALA A 88 3.92 -7.04 -11.81
N GLN A 89 4.61 -5.90 -11.85
CA GLN A 89 5.91 -5.75 -11.18
C GLN A 89 5.78 -5.88 -9.65
N PHE A 90 4.78 -5.23 -9.06
CA PHE A 90 4.53 -5.28 -7.63
C PHE A 90 4.22 -6.71 -7.16
N HIS A 91 3.34 -7.41 -7.88
CA HIS A 91 3.00 -8.81 -7.59
C HIS A 91 4.20 -9.75 -7.75
N ALA A 92 5.01 -9.59 -8.80
CA ALA A 92 6.18 -10.43 -9.00
C ALA A 92 7.22 -10.22 -7.88
N ALA A 93 7.49 -8.96 -7.51
CA ALA A 93 8.43 -8.67 -6.44
C ALA A 93 7.94 -9.16 -5.07
N SER A 94 6.64 -9.08 -4.77
CA SER A 94 6.11 -9.52 -3.48
C SER A 94 6.20 -11.04 -3.31
N ALA A 95 5.94 -11.81 -4.38
CA ALA A 95 6.14 -13.26 -4.37
C ALA A 95 7.62 -13.63 -4.13
N VAL A 96 8.55 -12.97 -4.83
CA VAL A 96 9.99 -13.20 -4.63
C VAL A 96 10.45 -12.79 -3.23
N LEU A 97 9.92 -11.68 -2.70
CA LEU A 97 10.25 -11.24 -1.34
C LEU A 97 9.79 -12.27 -0.30
N PHE A 98 8.58 -12.81 -0.47
CA PHE A 98 8.04 -13.88 0.37
C PHE A 98 8.91 -15.15 0.30
N GLU A 99 9.31 -15.59 -0.89
CA GLU A 99 10.20 -16.75 -1.06
C GLU A 99 11.54 -16.55 -0.36
N ARG A 100 12.09 -15.32 -0.38
CA ARG A 100 13.40 -15.01 0.23
C ARG A 100 13.37 -14.80 1.73
N LYS A 101 12.32 -14.15 2.25
CA LYS A 101 12.24 -13.70 3.66
C LYS A 101 11.19 -14.43 4.49
N GLY A 102 10.36 -15.25 3.87
CA GLY A 102 9.24 -15.92 4.52
C GLY A 102 7.99 -15.04 4.60
N PRO A 103 7.03 -15.38 5.46
CA PRO A 103 5.75 -14.69 5.56
C PRO A 103 5.88 -13.24 6.00
N PHE A 104 4.97 -12.40 5.51
CA PHE A 104 4.78 -11.04 6.01
C PHE A 104 4.24 -11.05 7.45
N SER A 105 4.31 -9.91 8.11
CA SER A 105 3.74 -9.73 9.45
C SER A 105 2.26 -10.12 9.50
N ALA A 106 1.83 -10.66 10.64
CA ALA A 106 0.45 -11.10 10.87
C ALA A 106 -0.59 -9.98 10.70
N VAL A 107 -0.15 -8.71 10.68
CA VAL A 107 -1.04 -7.59 10.33
C VAL A 107 -1.64 -7.74 8.93
N PHE A 108 -0.98 -8.46 8.01
CA PHE A 108 -1.45 -8.70 6.64
C PHE A 108 -2.33 -9.95 6.48
N ASP A 109 -2.52 -10.76 7.52
CA ASP A 109 -3.28 -12.03 7.43
C ASP A 109 -4.77 -11.81 7.15
N GLU A 110 -5.34 -10.71 7.65
CA GLU A 110 -6.74 -10.35 7.48
C GLU A 110 -6.89 -9.10 6.61
N GLY A 111 -7.57 -9.23 5.47
CA GLY A 111 -7.92 -8.11 4.59
C GLY A 111 -9.18 -7.34 5.02
N MET A 112 -9.54 -6.31 4.25
CA MET A 112 -10.77 -5.51 4.46
C MET A 112 -12.05 -6.35 4.41
N TYR A 113 -12.06 -7.42 3.61
CA TYR A 113 -13.20 -8.31 3.42
C TYR A 113 -12.96 -9.61 4.19
N ASN A 114 -13.51 -9.71 5.40
CA ASN A 114 -13.40 -10.87 6.25
C ASN A 114 -14.70 -11.09 7.05
N VAL A 115 -14.80 -12.18 7.81
CA VAL A 115 -16.01 -12.52 8.58
C VAL A 115 -16.34 -11.43 9.61
N ARG A 116 -15.33 -10.80 10.22
CA ARG A 116 -15.50 -9.72 11.21
C ARG A 116 -16.04 -8.44 10.55
N SER A 117 -15.55 -8.08 9.36
CA SER A 117 -15.99 -6.87 8.65
C SER A 117 -17.34 -6.99 7.95
N LYS A 118 -17.85 -8.22 7.77
CA LYS A 118 -19.15 -8.49 7.12
C LYS A 118 -20.33 -7.75 7.75
N ALA A 119 -20.36 -7.61 9.07
CA ALA A 119 -21.46 -6.94 9.77
C ALA A 119 -21.49 -5.42 9.50
N ILE A 120 -20.31 -4.83 9.29
CA ILE A 120 -20.15 -3.40 9.05
C ILE A 120 -20.41 -3.06 7.58
N LEU A 121 -19.84 -3.84 6.65
CA LEU A 121 -20.00 -3.62 5.20
C LEU A 121 -21.45 -3.81 4.70
N ARG A 122 -22.29 -4.55 5.42
CA ARG A 122 -23.71 -4.72 5.07
C ARG A 122 -24.58 -3.49 5.35
N ARG A 123 -24.05 -2.49 6.07
CA ARG A 123 -24.79 -1.30 6.51
C ARG A 123 -24.51 -0.04 5.68
N THR A 124 -23.57 -0.13 4.74
CA THR A 124 -23.18 0.89 3.77
C THR A 124 -23.66 0.52 2.38
#